data_AF-S7PTI6-F1
#
_entry.id   AF-S7PTI6-F1
#
_cell.length_a   1.000
_cell.length_b   1.000
_cell.length_c   1.000
_cell.angle_alpha   90.00
_cell.angle_beta   90.00
_cell.angle_gamma   90.00
#
_symmetry.space_group_name_H-M   'P 1'
#
loop_
_entity.id
_entity.type
_entity.pdbx_description
1 polymer ?
#
loop_
_entity_poly.entity_id
_entity_poly.type
_entity_poly.pdbx_seq_one_letter_code
_entity_poly.pdbx_strand_id
1 'polypeptide(L)'
;MAQAWPHLRCLILGYSPMYHEPGFTLNGLAQLVRLCPCLNDISIPINADISEYEPLPVAERELYNGKVTMLAFGRSKVGDPVSVAMFLSRLFPNVKLVTGHDEAGGSAAWDKVRDYAKAFASVRREERLLWRTPA
;
A
#
# COMPACT_ATOMS: atom_id res chain seq x y z
N MET A 1 -10.81 13.35 -8.05
CA MET A 1 -9.50 14.01 -7.88
C MET A 1 -8.37 13.24 -8.57
N ALA A 2 -8.08 11.98 -8.23
CA ALA A 2 -6.99 11.22 -8.87
C ALA A 2 -7.12 11.05 -10.40
N GLN A 3 -8.35 10.99 -10.95
CA GLN A 3 -8.60 10.96 -12.41
C GLN A 3 -8.05 12.17 -13.18
N ALA A 4 -7.85 13.32 -12.50
CA ALA A 4 -7.29 14.52 -13.13
C ALA A 4 -5.76 14.42 -13.31
N TRP A 5 -5.11 13.42 -12.69
CA TRP A 5 -3.65 13.26 -12.69
C TRP A 5 -3.21 11.83 -13.07
N PRO A 6 -3.54 11.34 -14.28
CA PRO A 6 -3.18 9.97 -14.70
C PRO A 6 -1.65 9.74 -14.78
N HIS A 7 -0.88 10.82 -14.94
CA HIS A 7 0.58 10.77 -15.01
C HIS A 7 1.27 11.11 -13.67
N LEU A 8 0.52 11.13 -12.56
CA LEU A 8 1.09 11.37 -11.24
C LEU A 8 2.15 10.30 -10.92
N ARG A 9 3.36 10.76 -10.57
CA ARG A 9 4.50 9.91 -10.23
C ARG A 9 4.78 9.88 -8.74
N CYS A 10 4.60 11.00 -8.07
CA CYS A 10 4.88 11.14 -6.64
C CYS A 10 3.64 11.74 -5.98
N LEU A 11 3.13 11.09 -4.93
CA LEU A 11 2.09 11.62 -4.08
C LEU A 11 2.63 11.73 -2.65
N ILE A 12 2.79 12.95 -2.18
CA ILE A 12 3.24 13.24 -0.81
C ILE A 12 2.19 14.14 -0.15
N LEU A 13 1.49 13.64 0.86
CA LEU A 13 0.46 14.35 1.63
C LEU A 13 0.71 14.14 3.13
N GLY A 14 0.21 15.06 3.96
CA GLY A 14 0.13 14.84 5.42
C GLY A 14 1.40 15.17 6.21
N TYR A 15 2.21 16.12 5.76
CA TYR A 15 3.30 16.72 6.56
C TYR A 15 2.76 17.77 7.55
N SER A 16 1.74 17.44 8.36
CA SER A 16 1.31 18.36 9.41
C SER A 16 1.02 17.60 10.70
N PRO A 17 1.65 18.00 11.83
CA PRO A 17 1.51 17.33 13.12
C PRO A 17 0.11 17.49 13.74
N MET A 18 -0.79 18.27 13.13
CA MET A 18 -2.13 18.57 13.66
C MET A 18 -3.27 17.72 13.09
N TYR A 19 -3.01 16.85 12.10
CA TYR A 19 -4.05 15.96 11.59
C TYR A 19 -4.07 14.68 12.41
N HIS A 20 -5.11 14.55 13.24
CA HIS A 20 -5.31 13.42 14.13
C HIS A 20 -5.98 12.21 13.46
N GLU A 21 -6.60 12.38 12.29
CA GLU A 21 -7.28 11.27 11.61
C GLU A 21 -6.88 11.19 10.13
N PRO A 22 -6.24 10.10 9.71
CA PRO A 22 -5.95 9.88 8.31
C PRO A 22 -7.23 9.55 7.55
N GLY A 23 -7.78 10.52 6.82
CA GLY A 23 -8.99 10.32 6.00
C GLY A 23 -8.78 9.41 4.77
N PHE A 24 -7.54 8.99 4.49
CA PHE A 24 -7.23 8.15 3.34
C PHE A 24 -7.25 6.66 3.73
N THR A 25 -8.06 5.85 3.05
CA THR A 25 -8.26 4.43 3.38
C THR A 25 -7.48 3.50 2.45
N LEU A 26 -7.43 2.20 2.80
CA LEU A 26 -6.89 1.16 1.91
C LEU A 26 -7.63 1.10 0.57
N ASN A 27 -8.95 1.31 0.56
CA ASN A 27 -9.75 1.43 -0.66
C ASN A 27 -9.31 2.65 -1.49
N GLY A 28 -9.06 3.79 -0.83
CA GLY A 28 -8.48 4.97 -1.47
C GLY A 28 -7.14 4.67 -2.14
N LEU A 29 -6.30 3.85 -1.51
CA LEU A 29 -5.00 3.45 -2.05
C LEU A 29 -5.12 2.57 -3.29
N ALA A 30 -6.06 1.61 -3.29
CA ALA A 30 -6.38 0.82 -4.49
C ALA A 30 -6.89 1.70 -5.63
N GLN A 31 -7.83 2.60 -5.34
CA GLN A 31 -8.35 3.55 -6.33
C GLN A 31 -7.25 4.45 -6.92
N LEU A 32 -6.31 4.90 -6.08
CA LEU A 32 -5.18 5.70 -6.54
C LEU A 32 -4.30 4.92 -7.51
N VAL A 33 -4.00 3.65 -7.22
CA VAL A 33 -3.22 2.79 -8.13
C VAL A 33 -3.94 2.56 -9.46
N ARG A 34 -5.27 2.41 -9.41
CA ARG A 34 -6.10 2.26 -10.62
C ARG A 34 -6.05 3.49 -11.51
N LEU A 35 -6.09 4.68 -10.92
CA LEU A 35 -6.20 5.94 -11.65
C LEU A 35 -4.84 6.54 -12.03
N CYS A 36 -3.77 6.20 -11.29
CA CYS A 36 -2.42 6.74 -11.47
C CYS A 36 -1.40 5.61 -11.71
N PRO A 37 -1.35 4.99 -12.91
CA PRO A 37 -0.44 3.88 -13.23
C PRO A 37 1.05 4.29 -13.32
N CYS A 38 1.33 5.60 -13.29
CA CYS A 38 2.69 6.13 -13.29
C CYS A 38 3.26 6.37 -11.90
N LEU A 39 2.51 6.06 -10.85
CA LEU A 39 2.90 6.32 -9.47
C LEU A 39 4.12 5.47 -9.09
N ASN A 40 5.11 6.11 -8.47
CA ASN A 40 6.39 5.55 -8.06
C ASN A 40 6.62 5.74 -6.55
N ASP A 41 6.21 6.89 -6.02
CA ASP A 41 6.44 7.26 -4.62
C ASP A 41 5.14 7.65 -3.95
N ILE A 42 4.87 7.05 -2.79
CA ILE A 42 3.68 7.33 -1.99
C ILE A 42 4.12 7.63 -0.57
N SER A 43 3.82 8.84 -0.11
CA SER A 43 3.92 9.21 1.29
C SER A 43 2.65 9.91 1.74
N ILE A 44 1.74 9.18 2.39
CA ILE A 44 0.45 9.71 2.83
C ILE A 44 0.02 9.01 4.12
N PRO A 45 -0.45 9.72 5.15
CA PRO A 45 -1.16 9.11 6.27
C PRO A 45 -2.39 8.36 5.81
N ILE A 46 -2.56 7.13 6.29
CA ILE A 46 -3.70 6.26 5.98
C ILE A 46 -4.35 5.67 7.23
N ASN A 47 -5.64 5.42 7.15
CA ASN A 47 -6.32 4.48 8.02
C ASN A 47 -6.17 3.08 7.41
N ALA A 48 -5.25 2.28 7.96
CA ALA A 48 -4.99 0.91 7.55
C ALA A 48 -5.78 -0.09 8.40
N ASP A 49 -7.06 0.18 8.63
CA ASP A 49 -7.99 -0.77 9.23
C ASP A 49 -8.60 -1.66 8.14
N ILE A 50 -8.31 -2.97 8.17
CA ILE A 50 -8.81 -3.90 7.16
C ILE A 50 -10.32 -4.14 7.28
N SER A 51 -10.93 -3.85 8.44
CA SER A 51 -12.38 -3.99 8.60
C SER A 51 -13.17 -3.04 7.69
N GLU A 52 -12.55 -1.95 7.26
CA GLU A 52 -13.10 -0.97 6.32
C GLU A 52 -12.80 -1.31 4.85
N TYR A 53 -12.04 -2.38 4.59
CA TYR A 53 -11.65 -2.78 3.25
C TYR A 53 -12.66 -3.76 2.64
N GLU A 54 -13.20 -3.40 1.48
CA GLU A 54 -14.05 -4.30 0.69
C GLU A 54 -13.19 -5.08 -0.31
N PRO A 55 -13.32 -6.41 -0.39
CA PRO A 55 -12.56 -7.20 -1.34
C PRO A 55 -12.80 -6.71 -2.78
N LEU A 56 -11.72 -6.35 -3.49
CA LEU A 56 -11.82 -5.96 -4.89
C LEU A 56 -12.57 -7.03 -5.71
N PRO A 57 -13.43 -6.61 -6.67
CA PRO A 57 -14.06 -7.52 -7.62
C PRO A 57 -13.04 -8.41 -8.33
N VAL A 58 -13.46 -9.59 -8.79
CA VAL A 58 -12.58 -10.57 -9.45
C VAL A 58 -11.80 -9.94 -10.62
N ALA A 59 -12.46 -9.07 -11.40
CA ALA A 59 -11.86 -8.33 -12.51
C ALA A 59 -10.72 -7.38 -12.09
N GLU A 60 -10.68 -6.96 -10.83
CA GLU A 60 -9.68 -6.05 -10.27
C GLU A 60 -8.62 -6.79 -9.43
N ARG A 61 -8.61 -8.13 -9.45
CA ARG A 61 -7.56 -8.93 -8.78
C ARG A 61 -6.18 -8.73 -9.39
N GLU A 62 -6.12 -8.31 -10.65
CA GLU A 62 -4.88 -7.96 -11.34
C GLU A 62 -4.46 -6.50 -11.13
N LEU A 63 -5.15 -5.75 -10.28
CA LEU A 63 -4.76 -4.38 -9.96
C LEU A 63 -3.49 -4.40 -9.10
N TYR A 64 -2.37 -3.99 -9.72
CA TYR A 64 -1.10 -3.77 -9.02
C TYR A 64 -0.30 -2.65 -9.68
N ASN A 65 0.59 -2.05 -8.89
CA ASN A 65 1.62 -1.12 -9.32
C ASN A 65 2.99 -1.73 -9.05
N GLY A 66 3.70 -2.09 -10.12
CA GLY A 66 5.05 -2.66 -10.04
C GLY A 66 6.18 -1.64 -9.90
N LYS A 67 5.90 -0.33 -9.94
CA LYS A 67 6.91 0.73 -9.90
C LYS A 67 7.17 1.22 -8.48
N VAL A 68 6.17 1.19 -7.62
CA VAL A 68 6.31 1.62 -6.23
C VAL A 68 7.19 0.64 -5.46
N THR A 69 8.25 1.18 -4.87
CA THR A 69 9.20 0.39 -4.05
C THR A 69 9.27 0.86 -2.60
N MET A 70 8.77 2.07 -2.32
CA MET A 70 8.76 2.68 -0.99
C MET A 70 7.37 3.25 -0.66
N LEU A 71 6.90 2.94 0.54
CA LEU A 71 5.66 3.46 1.12
C LEU A 71 5.97 4.12 2.47
N ALA A 72 5.53 5.36 2.62
CA ALA A 72 5.74 6.14 3.86
C ALA A 72 4.42 6.67 4.41
N PHE A 73 3.87 5.99 5.40
CA PHE A 73 2.54 6.27 5.93
C PHE A 73 2.55 7.30 7.07
N GLY A 74 3.69 7.81 7.53
CA GLY A 74 3.71 8.79 8.63
C GLY A 74 2.95 8.27 9.86
N ARG A 75 2.21 9.14 10.57
CA ARG A 75 1.30 8.72 11.65
C ARG A 75 0.00 8.17 11.06
N SER A 76 -0.18 6.86 11.18
CA SER A 76 -1.26 6.10 10.56
C SER A 76 -1.77 5.01 11.48
N LYS A 77 -3.10 4.91 11.58
CA LYS A 77 -3.76 3.79 12.26
C LYS A 77 -3.49 2.51 11.47
N VAL A 78 -3.19 1.43 12.19
CA VAL A 78 -2.99 0.10 11.61
C VAL A 78 -3.87 -0.88 12.38
N GLY A 79 -4.72 -1.60 11.66
CA GLY A 79 -5.50 -2.72 12.20
C GLY A 79 -4.63 -3.97 12.34
N ASP A 80 -5.06 -5.08 11.75
CA ASP A 80 -4.26 -6.31 11.71
C ASP A 80 -3.03 -6.16 10.79
N PRO A 81 -1.79 -6.21 11.31
CA PRO A 81 -0.58 -6.00 10.51
C PRO A 81 -0.41 -7.00 9.37
N VAL A 82 -0.85 -8.25 9.57
CA VAL A 82 -0.72 -9.32 8.56
C VAL A 82 -1.62 -9.04 7.36
N SER A 83 -2.89 -8.71 7.62
CA SER A 83 -3.87 -8.38 6.60
C SER A 83 -3.48 -7.14 5.79
N VAL A 84 -3.00 -6.09 6.48
CA VAL A 84 -2.48 -4.88 5.82
C VAL A 84 -1.27 -5.23 4.96
N ALA A 85 -0.32 -6.00 5.48
CA ALA A 85 0.84 -6.45 4.71
C ALA A 85 0.45 -7.26 3.47
N MET A 86 -0.50 -8.18 3.59
CA MET A 86 -1.02 -8.97 2.47
C MET A 86 -1.65 -8.08 1.39
N PHE A 87 -2.41 -7.06 1.81
CA PHE A 87 -3.01 -6.08 0.90
C PHE A 87 -1.93 -5.26 0.17
N LEU A 88 -0.99 -4.68 0.90
CA LEU A 88 0.08 -3.85 0.33
C LEU A 88 0.96 -4.63 -0.64
N SER A 89 1.33 -5.86 -0.31
CA SER A 89 2.16 -6.71 -1.17
C SER A 89 1.41 -7.23 -2.40
N ARG A 90 0.06 -7.27 -2.38
CA ARG A 90 -0.74 -7.52 -3.59
C ARG A 90 -0.72 -6.30 -4.52
N LEU A 91 -0.95 -5.12 -3.95
CA LEU A 91 -1.06 -3.88 -4.70
C LEU A 91 0.30 -3.36 -5.17
N PHE A 92 1.37 -3.61 -4.41
CA PHE A 92 2.73 -3.16 -4.67
C PHE A 92 3.71 -4.33 -4.58
N PRO A 93 3.76 -5.22 -5.58
CA PRO A 93 4.56 -6.45 -5.54
C PRO A 93 6.07 -6.22 -5.43
N ASN A 94 6.56 -5.01 -5.74
CA ASN A 94 7.97 -4.65 -5.67
C ASN A 94 8.30 -3.76 -4.46
N VAL A 95 7.39 -3.66 -3.47
CA VAL A 95 7.64 -2.88 -2.26
C VAL A 95 8.80 -3.48 -1.47
N LYS A 96 9.78 -2.63 -1.14
CA LYS A 96 10.98 -2.99 -0.37
C LYS A 96 10.98 -2.35 1.01
N LEU A 97 10.37 -1.18 1.13
CA LEU A 97 10.36 -0.41 2.35
C LEU A 97 8.95 0.10 2.63
N VAL A 98 8.46 -0.24 3.82
CA VAL A 98 7.24 0.32 4.39
C VAL A 98 7.64 0.98 5.70
N THR A 99 7.23 2.23 5.88
CA THR A 99 7.50 3.02 7.10
C THR A 99 6.20 3.66 7.57
N GLY A 100 6.04 3.76 8.88
CA GLY A 100 4.87 4.33 9.51
C GLY A 100 5.01 4.32 11.03
N HIS A 101 4.18 5.11 11.67
CA HIS A 101 4.06 5.25 13.11
C HIS A 101 2.57 5.14 13.47
N ASP A 102 2.23 4.55 14.60
CA ASP A 102 0.88 4.61 15.15
C ASP A 102 0.58 6.03 15.70
N GLU A 103 -0.63 6.21 16.22
CA GLU A 103 -1.11 7.49 16.77
C GLU A 103 -0.26 7.97 17.96
N ALA A 104 0.33 7.05 18.71
CA ALA A 104 1.24 7.34 19.82
C ALA A 104 2.70 7.56 19.36
N GLY A 105 2.99 7.42 18.05
CA GLY A 105 4.33 7.54 17.47
C GLY A 105 5.13 6.23 17.46
N GLY A 106 4.57 5.12 17.94
CA GLY A 106 5.20 3.81 17.94
C GLY A 106 5.31 3.21 16.54
N SER A 107 6.42 2.54 16.22
CA SER A 107 6.61 1.90 14.91
C SER A 107 6.30 0.40 14.89
N ALA A 108 6.12 -0.23 16.06
CA ALA A 108 6.14 -1.69 16.19
C ALA A 108 5.13 -2.43 15.30
N ALA A 109 3.92 -1.89 15.13
CA ALA A 109 2.92 -2.49 14.25
C ALA A 109 3.28 -2.30 12.76
N TRP A 110 3.80 -1.14 12.38
CA TRP A 110 4.30 -0.86 11.02
C TRP A 110 5.57 -1.63 10.68
N ASP A 111 6.42 -1.92 11.68
CA ASP A 111 7.58 -2.80 11.56
C ASP A 111 7.14 -4.22 11.18
N LYS A 112 6.11 -4.75 11.85
CA LYS A 112 5.48 -6.03 11.46
C LYS A 112 4.93 -5.98 10.03
N VAL A 113 4.20 -4.91 9.67
CA VAL A 113 3.66 -4.75 8.31
C VAL A 113 4.79 -4.81 7.27
N ARG A 114 5.90 -4.10 7.52
CA ARG A 114 7.07 -4.11 6.64
C ARG A 114 7.63 -5.52 6.46
N ASP A 115 7.81 -6.25 7.56
CA ASP A 115 8.47 -7.56 7.53
C ASP A 115 7.58 -8.59 6.81
N TYR A 116 6.28 -8.60 7.09
CA TYR A 116 5.32 -9.43 6.36
C TYR A 116 5.18 -9.03 4.89
N ALA A 117 5.13 -7.72 4.58
CA ALA A 117 4.98 -7.25 3.20
C ALA A 117 6.16 -7.68 2.33
N LYS A 118 7.38 -7.66 2.88
CA LYS A 118 8.58 -8.20 2.20
C LYS A 118 8.44 -9.70 1.92
N ALA A 119 8.05 -10.49 2.92
CA ALA A 119 7.88 -11.93 2.77
C ALA A 119 6.78 -12.28 1.74
N PHE A 120 5.66 -11.57 1.76
CA PHE A 120 4.58 -11.79 0.80
C PHE A 120 4.93 -11.29 -0.61
N ALA A 121 5.72 -10.22 -0.72
CA ALA A 121 6.21 -9.74 -2.01
C ALA A 121 7.17 -10.75 -2.66
N SER A 122 8.07 -11.39 -1.88
CA SER A 122 8.96 -12.44 -2.42
C SER A 122 8.18 -13.65 -2.91
N VAL A 123 7.22 -14.16 -2.12
CA VAL A 123 6.37 -15.30 -2.50
C VAL A 123 5.59 -14.99 -3.79
N ARG A 124 4.93 -13.83 -3.87
CA ARG A 124 4.18 -13.46 -5.08
C ARG A 124 5.05 -13.27 -6.31
N ARG A 125 6.29 -12.83 -6.14
CA ARG A 125 7.24 -12.72 -7.25
C ARG A 125 7.60 -14.09 -7.79
N GLU A 126 7.84 -15.06 -6.91
CA GLU A 126 8.10 -16.46 -7.28
C GLU A 126 6.91 -17.09 -7.98
N GLU A 127 5.70 -16.96 -7.43
CA GLU A 127 4.47 -17.45 -8.06
C GLU A 127 4.34 -16.90 -9.49
N ARG A 128 4.47 -15.58 -9.69
CA ARG A 128 4.35 -14.96 -11.02
C ARG A 128 5.43 -15.39 -12.01
N LEU A 129 6.61 -15.80 -11.53
CA LEU A 129 7.66 -16.35 -12.39
C LEU A 129 7.33 -17.77 -12.85
N LEU A 130 6.80 -18.61 -11.93
CA LEU A 130 6.39 -19.98 -12.22
C LEU A 130 5.28 -20.06 -13.28
N TRP A 131 4.33 -19.12 -13.27
CA TRP A 131 3.24 -19.07 -14.26
C TRP A 131 3.67 -18.47 -15.62
N ARG A 132 4.90 -17.97 -15.78
CA ARG A 132 5.39 -17.32 -17.01
C ARG A 132 6.31 -18.17 -17.87
N THR A 133 6.72 -19.35 -17.41
CA THR A 133 7.44 -20.33 -18.24
C THR A 133 6.43 -21.14 -19.07
N PRO A 134 6.40 -21.01 -20.41
CA PRO A 134 5.67 -21.96 -21.24
C PRO A 134 6.34 -23.33 -21.13
N ALA A 135 5.52 -24.37 -20.98
CA ALA A 135 5.93 -25.77 -21.08
C ALA A 135 6.41 -26.10 -22.51
#